data_AF-A0A933MZG2-F1
#
_entry.id   AF-A0A933MZG2-F1
#
_cell.length_a   1.000
_cell.length_b   1.000
_cell.length_c   1.000
_cell.angle_alpha   90.00
_cell.angle_beta   90.00
_cell.angle_gamma   90.00
#
_symmetry.space_group_name_H-M   'P 1'
#
loop_
_entity.id
_entity.type
_entity.pdbx_description
1 polymer ?
#
loop_
_entity_poly.entity_id
_entity_poly.type
_entity_poly.pdbx_seq_one_letter_code
_entity_poly.pdbx_strand_id
1 'polypeptide(L)'
;MATREGLFTLSNPGHLLLLAGLLLIVAGTCLRIHWTGVPILIVLSGAAVLGAGRITFALPAPEHSNAITHAHGNEINVSWEHLREIDRMLSTTQAATAKYRDVNVALADGYKHEGPSRMGEGAHFVNRQILDAGVFDLTHPTFLLYEHKRDWSYALVGVGWFLPKEPRDDAPPPYFAPLAAWHYHEYPPPGLCIWEDGTTNRYDQTACNSQGGRFWRESPWMLHVWLYRPSPEGIFSMVNSAVDGFQRTDVFAKGE
;
A
#
# COMPACT_ATOMS: atom_id res chain seq x y z
N MET A 1 -20.75 -10.84 15.64
CA MET A 1 -22.01 -11.62 15.53
C MET A 1 -22.10 -12.14 14.11
N ALA A 2 -21.66 -13.38 13.86
CA ALA A 2 -21.77 -14.04 12.56
C ALA A 2 -22.82 -15.15 12.71
N THR A 3 -23.93 -14.98 12.02
CA THR A 3 -25.10 -15.85 12.09
C THR A 3 -24.93 -17.03 11.14
N ARG A 4 -25.10 -18.24 11.68
CA ARG A 4 -25.32 -19.53 11.00
C ARG A 4 -25.80 -19.43 9.54
N GLU A 5 -25.02 -19.95 8.59
CA GLU A 5 -25.56 -20.49 7.33
C GLU A 5 -25.60 -22.01 7.43
N GLY A 6 -26.80 -22.56 7.56
CA GLY A 6 -27.00 -24.00 7.74
C GLY A 6 -28.32 -24.53 7.18
N LEU A 7 -28.95 -23.82 6.23
CA LEU A 7 -30.13 -24.32 5.54
C LEU A 7 -30.10 -23.92 4.08
N PHE A 8 -30.04 -24.92 3.19
CA PHE A 8 -30.28 -24.76 1.77
C PHE A 8 -31.72 -24.24 1.59
N THR A 9 -31.89 -23.04 1.05
CA THR A 9 -33.21 -22.45 0.77
C THR A 9 -33.45 -22.40 -0.73
N LEU A 10 -34.63 -22.82 -1.17
CA LEU A 10 -35.04 -22.79 -2.59
C LEU A 10 -35.27 -21.37 -3.12
N SER A 11 -35.25 -20.36 -2.24
CA SER A 11 -35.33 -18.94 -2.60
C SER A 11 -33.97 -18.33 -2.99
N ASN A 12 -32.85 -19.03 -2.74
CA ASN A 12 -31.53 -18.56 -3.12
C ASN A 12 -31.16 -19.12 -4.52
N PRO A 13 -30.90 -18.26 -5.52
CA PRO A 13 -30.55 -18.69 -6.87
C PRO A 13 -29.28 -19.56 -6.91
N GLY A 14 -28.34 -19.38 -5.98
CA GLY A 14 -27.14 -20.21 -5.88
C GLY A 14 -27.44 -21.65 -5.45
N HIS A 15 -28.34 -21.85 -4.49
CA HIS A 15 -28.75 -23.20 -4.06
C HIS A 15 -29.54 -23.93 -5.15
N LEU A 16 -30.34 -23.21 -5.95
CA LEU A 16 -31.04 -23.78 -7.11
C LEU A 16 -30.08 -24.26 -8.19
N LEU A 17 -29.04 -23.48 -8.50
CA LEU A 17 -28.01 -23.89 -9.46
C LEU A 17 -27.24 -25.13 -8.99
N LEU A 18 -26.96 -25.22 -7.69
CA LEU A 18 -26.26 -26.35 -7.09
C LEU A 18 -27.10 -27.65 -7.15
N LEU A 19 -28.40 -27.56 -6.86
CA LEU A 19 -29.34 -28.68 -7.00
C LEU A 19 -29.53 -29.10 -8.47
N ALA A 20 -29.62 -28.13 -9.38
CA ALA A 20 -29.72 -28.39 -10.82
C ALA A 20 -28.47 -29.11 -11.35
N GLY A 21 -27.28 -28.69 -10.92
CA GLY A 21 -26.01 -29.36 -11.25
C GLY A 21 -25.96 -30.81 -10.77
N LEU A 22 -26.39 -31.07 -9.53
CA LEU A 22 -26.44 -32.41 -8.95
C LEU A 22 -27.43 -33.32 -9.70
N LEU A 23 -28.60 -32.80 -10.06
CA LEU A 23 -29.59 -33.51 -10.87
C LEU A 23 -29.07 -33.85 -12.28
N LEU A 24 -28.35 -32.94 -12.91
CA LEU A 24 -27.74 -33.19 -14.23
C LEU A 24 -26.66 -34.28 -14.17
N ILE A 25 -25.84 -34.30 -13.11
CA ILE A 25 -24.85 -35.37 -12.91
C ILE A 25 -25.54 -36.71 -12.74
N VAL A 26 -26.57 -36.80 -11.89
CA VAL A 26 -27.33 -38.05 -11.68
C VAL A 26 -28.00 -38.49 -12.98
N ALA A 27 -28.68 -37.60 -13.69
CA ALA A 27 -29.34 -37.90 -14.97
C ALA A 27 -28.33 -38.37 -16.04
N GLY A 28 -27.19 -37.69 -16.16
CA GLY A 28 -26.11 -38.09 -17.07
C GLY A 28 -25.53 -39.45 -16.71
N THR A 29 -25.41 -39.77 -15.43
CA THR A 29 -24.93 -41.07 -14.95
C THR A 29 -25.95 -42.18 -15.27
N CYS A 30 -27.24 -41.94 -15.04
CA CYS A 30 -28.31 -42.88 -15.40
C CYS A 30 -28.41 -43.10 -16.92
N LEU A 31 -28.28 -42.05 -17.73
CA LEU A 31 -28.30 -42.15 -19.19
C LEU A 31 -27.11 -42.96 -19.72
N ARG A 32 -25.92 -42.78 -19.12
CA ARG A 32 -24.73 -43.57 -19.44
C ARG A 32 -24.91 -45.05 -19.09
N ILE A 33 -25.54 -45.36 -17.95
CA ILE A 33 -25.87 -46.74 -17.54
C ILE A 33 -26.80 -47.42 -18.55
N HIS A 34 -27.82 -46.70 -19.05
CA HIS A 34 -28.75 -47.25 -20.05
C HIS A 34 -28.06 -47.57 -21.38
N TRP A 35 -27.01 -46.83 -21.74
CA TRP A 35 -26.28 -47.01 -23.01
C TRP A 35 -25.15 -48.04 -22.96
N THR A 36 -24.48 -48.24 -21.82
CA THR A 36 -23.29 -49.12 -21.75
C THR A 36 -23.57 -50.51 -21.19
N GLY A 37 -24.74 -50.76 -20.58
CA GLY A 37 -25.14 -52.11 -20.11
C GLY A 37 -24.28 -52.69 -18.99
N VAL A 38 -23.45 -51.89 -18.30
CA VAL A 38 -22.57 -52.35 -17.21
C VAL A 38 -23.25 -52.10 -15.85
N PRO A 39 -23.61 -53.14 -15.07
CA PRO A 39 -24.05 -52.95 -13.69
C PRO A 39 -22.85 -52.63 -12.79
N ILE A 40 -22.93 -51.55 -12.02
CA ILE A 40 -21.93 -51.24 -11.00
C ILE A 40 -22.29 -51.99 -9.71
N LEU A 41 -21.32 -52.76 -9.20
CA LEU A 41 -21.25 -53.23 -7.82
C LEU A 41 -21.27 -52.01 -6.88
N ILE A 42 -22.41 -51.75 -6.24
CA ILE A 42 -22.50 -50.77 -5.16
C ILE A 42 -21.81 -51.38 -3.95
N VAL A 43 -20.56 -50.99 -3.69
CA VAL A 43 -19.93 -51.23 -2.39
C VAL A 43 -20.56 -50.24 -1.40
N LEU A 44 -21.60 -50.72 -0.70
CA LEU A 44 -22.17 -50.05 0.47
C LEU A 44 -21.20 -50.22 1.65
N SER A 45 -20.30 -49.27 1.85
CA SER A 45 -19.63 -49.11 3.14
C SER A 45 -20.44 -48.14 3.99
N GLY A 46 -21.38 -48.70 4.75
CA GLY A 46 -22.15 -47.98 5.77
C GLY A 46 -21.24 -47.46 6.89
N ALA A 47 -21.52 -46.23 7.32
CA ALA A 47 -20.86 -45.57 8.43
C ALA A 47 -21.14 -46.27 9.77
N ALA A 48 -20.08 -46.57 10.53
CA ALA A 48 -20.16 -46.76 11.98
C ALA A 48 -19.48 -45.56 12.64
N VAL A 49 -20.29 -44.66 13.19
CA VAL A 49 -19.86 -43.55 14.05
C VAL A 49 -19.73 -44.09 15.47
N LEU A 50 -18.50 -44.26 15.96
CA LEU A 50 -18.18 -44.29 17.39
C LEU A 50 -16.79 -43.69 17.60
N GLY A 51 -16.72 -42.61 18.39
CA GLY A 51 -15.47 -42.04 18.90
C GLY A 51 -15.26 -40.59 18.51
N ALA A 52 -15.57 -39.67 19.43
CA ALA A 52 -15.27 -38.25 19.34
C ALA A 52 -13.76 -37.98 19.50
N GLY A 53 -12.97 -38.40 18.52
CA GLY A 53 -11.61 -37.96 18.29
C GLY A 53 -11.58 -37.17 16.98
N ARG A 54 -11.19 -35.90 17.02
CA ARG A 54 -10.88 -35.16 15.79
C ARG A 54 -9.64 -35.80 15.17
N ILE A 55 -9.85 -36.80 14.31
CA ILE A 55 -8.81 -37.32 13.44
C ILE A 55 -8.67 -36.29 12.33
N THR A 56 -7.74 -35.37 12.49
CA THR A 56 -7.27 -34.52 11.40
C THR A 56 -6.54 -35.44 10.43
N PHE A 57 -7.24 -35.94 9.40
CA PHE A 57 -6.57 -36.47 8.24
C PHE A 57 -5.93 -35.27 7.52
N ALA A 58 -4.68 -34.98 7.86
CA ALA A 58 -3.81 -34.25 6.95
C ALA A 58 -3.61 -35.18 5.75
N LEU A 59 -4.46 -35.03 4.73
CA LEU A 59 -4.12 -35.56 3.43
C LEU A 59 -2.81 -34.87 3.04
N PRO A 60 -1.70 -35.59 2.82
CA PRO A 60 -0.58 -34.98 2.14
C PRO A 60 -1.13 -34.41 0.84
N ALA A 61 -0.88 -33.13 0.58
CA ALA A 61 -1.18 -32.55 -0.72
C ALA A 61 -0.61 -33.49 -1.79
N PRO A 62 -1.34 -33.77 -2.88
CA PRO A 62 -0.77 -34.54 -3.97
C PRO A 62 0.55 -33.87 -4.35
N GLU A 63 1.64 -34.60 -4.18
CA GLU A 63 2.96 -34.15 -4.57
C GLU A 63 2.87 -33.97 -6.10
N HIS A 64 2.84 -32.72 -6.55
CA HIS A 64 2.84 -32.38 -7.97
C HIS A 64 4.23 -32.72 -8.54
N SER A 65 4.58 -34.00 -8.62
CA SER A 65 5.87 -34.48 -9.13
C SER A 65 5.89 -34.59 -10.66
N ASN A 66 5.31 -33.57 -11.32
CA ASN A 66 5.53 -33.20 -12.71
C ASN A 66 5.68 -31.68 -12.79
N ALA A 67 6.41 -31.09 -11.83
CA ALA A 67 6.62 -29.66 -11.78
C ALA A 67 7.42 -29.21 -13.00
N ILE A 68 6.75 -28.53 -13.94
CA ILE A 68 7.42 -27.62 -14.86
C ILE A 68 8.05 -26.55 -13.97
N THR A 69 9.34 -26.67 -13.70
CA THR A 69 10.08 -25.68 -12.91
C THR A 69 10.10 -24.38 -13.68
N HIS A 70 9.51 -23.34 -13.12
CA HIS A 70 9.57 -21.98 -13.66
C HIS A 70 9.99 -21.04 -12.54
N ALA A 71 10.77 -20.03 -12.88
CA ALA A 71 11.23 -19.04 -11.93
C ALA A 71 10.16 -17.98 -11.77
N HIS A 72 9.72 -17.77 -10.53
CA HIS A 72 8.95 -16.61 -10.13
C HIS A 72 9.82 -15.66 -9.34
N GLY A 73 9.38 -14.41 -9.23
CA GLY A 73 9.91 -13.49 -8.23
C GLY A 73 9.53 -13.94 -6.81
N ASN A 74 10.03 -13.22 -5.80
CA ASN A 74 9.60 -13.43 -4.43
C ASN A 74 8.13 -13.05 -4.29
N GLU A 75 7.29 -14.02 -3.93
CA GLU A 75 5.87 -13.77 -3.66
C GLU A 75 5.71 -13.05 -2.32
N ILE A 76 4.97 -11.94 -2.33
CA ILE A 76 4.53 -11.27 -1.11
C ILE A 76 3.14 -11.79 -0.76
N ASN A 77 2.99 -12.40 0.41
CA ASN A 77 1.69 -12.90 0.86
C ASN A 77 0.78 -11.74 1.25
N VAL A 78 -0.18 -11.41 0.38
CA VAL A 78 -1.16 -10.35 0.58
C VAL A 78 -2.54 -10.95 0.79
N SER A 79 -3.10 -10.77 1.99
CA SER A 79 -4.45 -11.21 2.30
C SER A 79 -5.50 -10.20 1.81
N TRP A 80 -6.76 -10.64 1.71
CA TRP A 80 -7.89 -9.73 1.48
C TRP A 80 -8.07 -8.69 2.59
N GLU A 81 -7.62 -8.98 3.81
CA GLU A 81 -7.64 -8.03 4.90
C GLU A 81 -6.65 -6.88 4.65
N HIS A 82 -5.42 -7.19 4.24
CA HIS A 82 -4.43 -6.18 3.85
C HIS A 82 -4.98 -5.28 2.73
N LEU A 83 -5.58 -5.86 1.68
CA LEU A 83 -6.14 -5.06 0.57
C LEU A 83 -7.27 -4.13 1.02
N ARG A 84 -8.16 -4.59 1.91
CA ARG A 84 -9.24 -3.75 2.46
C ARG A 84 -8.71 -2.65 3.37
N GLU A 85 -7.64 -2.92 4.11
CA GLU A 85 -6.97 -1.92 4.93
C GLU A 85 -6.36 -0.82 4.07
N ILE A 86 -5.63 -1.20 3.00
CA ILE A 86 -5.09 -0.25 2.03
C ILE A 86 -6.21 0.56 1.36
N ASP A 87 -7.28 -0.08 0.90
CA ASP A 87 -8.39 0.64 0.26
C ASP A 87 -9.02 1.70 1.19
N ARG A 88 -9.22 1.36 2.47
CA ARG A 88 -9.69 2.31 3.50
C ARG A 88 -8.69 3.43 3.75
N MET A 89 -7.40 3.09 3.81
CA MET A 89 -6.32 4.05 3.97
C MET A 89 -6.35 5.08 2.84
N LEU A 90 -6.38 4.62 1.59
CA LEU A 90 -6.35 5.47 0.41
C LEU A 90 -7.60 6.35 0.31
N SER A 91 -8.78 5.77 0.51
CA SER A 91 -10.05 6.51 0.44
C SER A 91 -10.19 7.56 1.56
N THR A 92 -9.81 7.22 2.80
CA THR A 92 -9.81 8.16 3.94
C THR A 92 -8.85 9.32 3.70
N THR A 93 -7.62 8.99 3.28
CA THR A 93 -6.59 9.99 3.01
C THR A 93 -7.02 10.91 1.86
N GLN A 94 -7.50 10.34 0.75
CA GLN A 94 -7.94 11.12 -0.41
C GLN A 94 -9.08 12.08 -0.07
N ALA A 95 -10.04 11.65 0.76
CA ALA A 95 -11.14 12.50 1.22
C ALA A 95 -10.65 13.65 2.10
N ALA A 96 -9.75 13.39 3.05
CA ALA A 96 -9.20 14.41 3.94
C ALA A 96 -8.31 15.44 3.24
N THR A 97 -7.61 15.01 2.19
CA THR A 97 -6.57 15.81 1.53
C THR A 97 -7.04 16.45 0.22
N ALA A 98 -8.24 16.13 -0.27
CA ALA A 98 -8.79 16.70 -1.51
C ALA A 98 -8.82 18.24 -1.52
N LYS A 99 -9.03 18.88 -0.36
CA LYS A 99 -8.99 20.35 -0.22
C LYS A 99 -7.62 20.95 -0.57
N TYR A 100 -6.53 20.20 -0.39
CA TYR A 100 -5.17 20.65 -0.66
C TYR A 100 -4.81 20.65 -2.15
N ARG A 101 -5.74 20.31 -3.05
CA ARG A 101 -5.59 20.61 -4.48
C ARG A 101 -5.40 22.13 -4.70
N ASP A 102 -5.94 22.95 -3.80
CA ASP A 102 -5.52 24.34 -3.67
C ASP A 102 -4.38 24.44 -2.65
N VAL A 103 -3.18 24.78 -3.13
CA VAL A 103 -1.99 24.93 -2.29
C VAL A 103 -2.16 26.02 -1.21
N ASN A 104 -3.00 27.03 -1.45
CA ASN A 104 -3.22 28.08 -0.44
C ASN A 104 -3.95 27.56 0.79
N VAL A 105 -4.80 26.53 0.63
CA VAL A 105 -5.44 25.84 1.75
C VAL A 105 -4.39 25.07 2.56
N ALA A 106 -3.43 24.42 1.90
CA ALA A 106 -2.32 23.76 2.59
C ALA A 106 -1.45 24.77 3.35
N LEU A 107 -1.11 25.90 2.73
CA LEU A 107 -0.35 26.97 3.38
C LEU A 107 -1.09 27.53 4.61
N ALA A 108 -2.42 27.74 4.50
CA ALA A 108 -3.25 28.20 5.60
C ALA A 108 -3.34 27.18 6.75
N ASP A 109 -3.31 25.89 6.44
CA ASP A 109 -3.30 24.78 7.41
C ASP A 109 -1.88 24.48 7.96
N GLY A 110 -0.89 25.32 7.65
CA GLY A 110 0.44 25.30 8.27
C GLY A 110 1.49 24.47 7.55
N TYR A 111 1.21 23.97 6.34
CA TYR A 111 2.23 23.35 5.51
C TYR A 111 3.16 24.41 4.90
N LYS A 112 4.46 24.12 4.83
CA LYS A 112 5.48 25.02 4.27
C LYS A 112 6.33 24.28 3.26
N HIS A 113 6.71 24.95 2.17
CA HIS A 113 7.63 24.36 1.20
C HIS A 113 9.01 24.13 1.85
N GLU A 114 9.51 22.90 1.80
CA GLU A 114 10.79 22.52 2.36
C GLU A 114 11.75 21.99 1.29
N GLY A 115 12.89 22.66 1.16
CA GLY A 115 13.93 22.28 0.21
C GLY A 115 13.56 22.47 -1.27
N PRO A 116 14.38 21.90 -2.17
CA PRO A 116 14.15 21.97 -3.62
C PRO A 116 13.04 21.02 -4.10
N SER A 117 12.35 21.40 -5.18
CA SER A 117 11.57 20.46 -5.99
C SER A 117 12.51 19.50 -6.73
N ARG A 118 12.20 18.20 -6.76
CA ARG A 118 13.05 17.16 -7.38
C ARG A 118 12.28 16.34 -8.39
N MET A 119 12.96 15.90 -9.44
CA MET A 119 12.40 15.00 -10.44
C MET A 119 11.98 13.71 -9.75
N GLY A 120 10.75 13.25 -9.99
CA GLY A 120 10.21 12.05 -9.37
C GLY A 120 9.62 12.24 -7.97
N GLU A 121 9.84 13.37 -7.31
CA GLU A 121 9.31 13.62 -5.96
C GLU A 121 8.37 14.84 -5.92
N GLY A 122 8.66 15.84 -6.75
CA GLY A 122 8.00 17.14 -6.72
C GLY A 122 8.51 18.04 -5.60
N ALA A 123 7.73 19.08 -5.31
CA ALA A 123 7.92 20.02 -4.21
C ALA A 123 7.27 19.50 -2.94
N HIS A 124 8.05 19.42 -1.86
CA HIS A 124 7.59 18.97 -0.55
C HIS A 124 7.02 20.13 0.25
N PHE A 125 5.77 20.01 0.67
CA PHE A 125 5.14 20.93 1.62
C PHE A 125 4.91 20.19 2.92
N VAL A 126 5.63 20.57 3.97
CA VAL A 126 5.69 19.83 5.24
C VAL A 126 5.01 20.63 6.34
N ASN A 127 4.21 19.97 7.16
CA ASN A 127 3.69 20.52 8.41
C ASN A 127 4.49 19.95 9.58
N ARG A 128 5.38 20.78 10.12
CA ARG A 128 6.28 20.36 11.22
C ARG A 128 5.59 20.14 12.55
N GLN A 129 4.46 20.81 12.80
CA GLN A 129 3.71 20.57 14.04
C GLN A 129 3.14 19.15 14.06
N ILE A 130 2.64 18.67 12.92
CA ILE A 130 2.18 17.28 12.76
C ILE A 130 3.37 16.31 12.84
N LEU A 131 4.48 16.63 12.19
CA LEU A 131 5.71 15.81 12.26
C LEU A 131 6.21 15.67 13.70
N ASP A 132 6.35 16.77 14.43
CA ASP A 132 6.89 16.79 15.80
C ASP A 132 5.92 16.14 16.81
N ALA A 133 4.61 16.11 16.51
CA ALA A 133 3.65 15.31 17.28
C ALA A 133 3.89 13.79 17.14
N GLY A 134 4.49 13.34 16.03
CA GLY A 134 4.91 11.95 15.84
C GLY A 134 3.76 10.94 15.75
N VAL A 135 2.54 11.39 15.46
CA VAL A 135 1.34 10.54 15.38
C VAL A 135 1.03 10.19 13.93
N PHE A 136 0.79 8.91 13.65
CA PHE A 136 0.31 8.46 12.35
C PHE A 136 -1.21 8.63 12.23
N ASP A 137 -1.64 9.68 11.51
CA ASP A 137 -3.05 10.00 11.27
C ASP A 137 -3.33 10.14 9.76
N LEU A 138 -4.25 9.30 9.26
CA LEU A 138 -4.64 9.28 7.84
C LEU A 138 -5.27 10.58 7.35
N THR A 139 -5.84 11.37 8.26
CA THR A 139 -6.53 12.63 7.93
C THR A 139 -5.61 13.85 7.98
N HIS A 140 -4.40 13.68 8.53
CA HIS A 140 -3.41 14.73 8.71
C HIS A 140 -2.02 14.23 8.26
N PRO A 141 -1.77 14.09 6.95
CA PRO A 141 -0.43 13.75 6.46
C PRO A 141 0.59 14.81 6.87
N THR A 142 1.81 14.40 7.21
CA THR A 142 2.85 15.37 7.60
C THR A 142 3.39 16.14 6.41
N PHE A 143 3.30 15.57 5.20
CA PHE A 143 3.74 16.24 3.98
C PHE A 143 2.80 16.02 2.81
N LEU A 144 2.79 17.01 1.93
CA LEU A 144 2.07 17.05 0.66
C LEU A 144 3.10 17.20 -0.46
N LEU A 145 2.86 16.55 -1.59
CA LEU A 145 3.74 16.57 -2.74
C LEU A 145 3.04 17.28 -3.89
N TYR A 146 3.70 18.28 -4.45
CA TYR A 146 3.19 19.04 -5.58
C TYR A 146 4.12 19.00 -6.79
N GLU A 147 3.55 18.82 -7.97
CA GLU A 147 4.24 19.08 -9.23
C GLU A 147 4.16 20.59 -9.53
N HIS A 148 5.31 21.18 -9.91
CA HIS A 148 5.35 22.52 -10.46
C HIS A 148 4.95 22.47 -11.93
N LYS A 149 3.85 23.13 -12.28
CA LYS A 149 3.48 23.31 -13.67
C LYS A 149 4.27 24.43 -14.32
N ARG A 150 4.25 24.46 -15.66
CA ARG A 150 4.92 25.50 -16.47
C ARG A 150 4.44 26.92 -16.18
N ASP A 151 3.21 27.07 -15.71
CA ASP A 151 2.61 28.35 -15.33
C ASP A 151 2.89 28.73 -13.86
N TRP A 152 3.78 28.00 -13.18
CA TRP A 152 4.13 28.15 -11.76
C TRP A 152 3.03 27.80 -10.77
N SER A 153 1.91 27.24 -11.24
CA SER A 153 0.91 26.67 -10.34
C SER A 153 1.38 25.33 -9.78
N TYR A 154 0.88 25.00 -8.60
CA TYR A 154 1.11 23.73 -7.93
C TYR A 154 -0.05 22.77 -8.23
N ALA A 155 0.27 21.55 -8.66
CA ALA A 155 -0.70 20.44 -8.70
C ALA A 155 -0.37 19.43 -7.63
N LEU A 156 -1.34 19.14 -6.74
CA LEU A 156 -1.19 18.08 -5.76
C LEU A 156 -1.06 16.73 -6.48
N VAL A 157 0.05 16.02 -6.25
CA VAL A 157 0.35 14.73 -6.90
C VAL A 157 0.35 13.57 -5.92
N GLY A 158 0.68 13.83 -4.66
CA GLY A 158 0.75 12.82 -3.61
C GLY A 158 0.75 13.44 -2.22
N VAL A 159 0.74 12.57 -1.23
CA VAL A 159 0.79 12.92 0.21
C VAL A 159 1.68 11.90 0.92
N GLY A 160 2.04 12.17 2.16
CA GLY A 160 2.80 11.22 2.93
C GLY A 160 3.01 11.59 4.39
N TRP A 161 3.71 10.68 5.08
CA TRP A 161 3.96 10.79 6.51
C TRP A 161 5.44 10.65 6.82
N PHE A 162 5.92 11.52 7.68
CA PHE A 162 7.12 11.42 8.46
C PHE A 162 6.75 10.80 9.80
N LEU A 163 7.48 9.78 10.24
CA LEU A 163 7.44 9.31 11.61
C LEU A 163 8.85 9.39 12.21
N PRO A 164 8.99 9.82 13.48
CA PRO A 164 10.29 9.86 14.14
C PRO A 164 11.05 8.54 13.97
N LYS A 165 12.34 8.64 13.64
CA LYS A 165 13.25 7.50 13.57
C LYS A 165 14.29 7.67 14.66
N GLU A 166 14.41 6.67 15.53
CA GLU A 166 15.50 6.61 16.48
C GLU A 166 16.80 6.18 15.76
N PRO A 167 17.96 6.73 16.14
CA PRO A 167 19.23 6.34 15.53
C PRO A 167 19.44 4.83 15.59
N ARG A 168 19.76 4.20 14.44
CA ARG A 168 19.97 2.75 14.29
C ARG A 168 18.73 1.87 14.49
N ASP A 169 17.53 2.45 14.57
CA ASP A 169 16.30 1.69 14.44
C ASP A 169 15.93 1.57 12.96
N ASP A 170 16.25 0.41 12.38
CA ASP A 170 16.01 0.13 10.96
C ASP A 170 14.76 -0.73 10.75
N ALA A 171 13.97 -0.97 11.81
CA ALA A 171 12.67 -1.59 11.69
C ALA A 171 11.65 -0.55 11.16
N PRO A 172 11.01 -0.78 10.01
CA PRO A 172 10.04 0.18 9.48
C PRO A 172 8.78 0.20 10.36
N PRO A 173 8.05 1.33 10.39
CA PRO A 173 6.73 1.40 11.01
C PRO A 173 5.82 0.27 10.49
N PRO A 174 5.02 -0.38 11.35
CA PRO A 174 4.25 -1.56 10.98
C PRO A 174 3.03 -1.24 10.10
N TYR A 175 2.69 0.04 9.95
CA TYR A 175 1.50 0.48 9.24
C TYR A 175 1.54 0.03 7.78
N PHE A 176 0.51 -0.72 7.38
CA PHE A 176 0.28 -1.15 5.99
C PHE A 176 1.36 -2.07 5.41
N ALA A 177 2.13 -2.75 6.25
CA ALA A 177 2.99 -3.84 5.82
C ALA A 177 2.16 -4.99 5.20
N PRO A 178 2.71 -5.75 4.24
CA PRO A 178 4.02 -5.58 3.60
C PRO A 178 3.99 -4.63 2.38
N LEU A 179 2.88 -3.92 2.13
CA LEU A 179 2.68 -3.18 0.87
C LEU A 179 3.21 -1.74 0.92
N ALA A 180 3.19 -1.08 2.08
CA ALA A 180 3.75 0.25 2.24
C ALA A 180 5.28 0.22 2.22
N ALA A 181 5.89 1.06 1.37
CA ALA A 181 7.34 1.18 1.24
C ALA A 181 7.89 2.30 2.13
N TRP A 182 7.83 2.08 3.45
CA TRP A 182 8.51 2.94 4.42
C TRP A 182 10.02 2.94 4.16
N HIS A 183 10.62 4.13 4.13
CA HIS A 183 12.07 4.30 3.96
C HIS A 183 12.55 5.54 4.71
N TYR A 184 13.86 5.71 4.84
CA TYR A 184 14.48 6.93 5.34
C TYR A 184 15.72 7.24 4.49
N HIS A 185 16.19 8.47 4.57
CA HIS A 185 17.40 8.91 3.88
C HIS A 185 18.57 8.99 4.84
N GLU A 186 19.68 8.39 4.46
CA GLU A 186 20.97 8.59 5.12
C GLU A 186 21.74 9.74 4.46
N TYR A 187 22.35 10.59 5.27
CA TYR A 187 23.11 11.74 4.80
C TYR A 187 24.60 11.57 5.16
N PRO A 188 25.46 11.17 4.20
CA PRO A 188 26.91 11.10 4.43
C PRO A 188 27.45 12.50 4.81
N PRO A 189 28.55 12.62 5.57
CA PRO A 189 29.09 13.93 5.93
C PRO A 189 29.38 14.82 4.69
N PRO A 190 29.03 16.12 4.71
CA PRO A 190 28.24 16.84 5.72
C PRO A 190 26.75 16.44 5.70
N GLY A 191 26.09 16.41 6.86
CA GLY A 191 24.67 15.99 6.99
C GLY A 191 23.68 17.04 6.47
N LEU A 192 22.38 16.77 6.61
CA LEU A 192 21.33 17.73 6.23
C LEU A 192 21.08 18.72 7.38
N CYS A 193 21.00 20.00 7.05
CA CYS A 193 20.59 21.07 7.96
C CYS A 193 19.32 21.72 7.42
N ILE A 194 18.33 21.92 8.29
CA ILE A 194 17.03 22.48 7.91
C ILE A 194 16.64 23.62 8.85
N TRP A 195 16.16 24.74 8.32
CA TRP A 195 15.69 25.89 9.10
C TRP A 195 14.17 25.98 9.15
N GLU A 196 13.65 26.81 10.07
CA GLU A 196 12.22 27.01 10.34
C GLU A 196 11.40 27.50 9.13
N ASP A 197 12.07 28.18 8.20
CA ASP A 197 11.50 28.67 6.94
C ASP A 197 11.45 27.60 5.83
N GLY A 198 11.95 26.39 6.10
CA GLY A 198 11.99 25.27 5.15
C GLY A 198 13.24 25.23 4.28
N THR A 199 14.15 26.19 4.39
CA THR A 199 15.43 26.14 3.67
C THR A 199 16.25 24.94 4.13
N THR A 200 17.00 24.35 3.20
CA THR A 200 17.87 23.20 3.47
C THR A 200 19.27 23.44 2.91
N ASN A 201 20.29 22.93 3.58
CA ASN A 201 21.67 22.92 3.09
C ASN A 201 22.46 21.79 3.75
N ARG A 202 23.70 21.55 3.30
CA ARG A 202 24.59 20.52 3.84
C ARG A 202 25.65 21.15 4.74
N TYR A 203 25.62 20.80 6.02
CA TYR A 203 26.56 21.28 7.05
C TYR A 203 27.00 20.14 7.97
N ASP A 204 28.10 20.30 8.69
CA ASP A 204 28.32 19.49 9.88
C ASP A 204 27.35 19.91 11.01
N GLN A 205 27.28 19.10 12.07
CA GLN A 205 26.35 19.32 13.16
C GLN A 205 26.61 20.64 13.91
N THR A 206 27.88 20.98 14.15
CA THR A 206 28.25 22.18 14.90
C THR A 206 27.87 23.43 14.12
N ALA A 207 28.17 23.46 12.82
CA ALA A 207 27.85 24.57 11.92
C ALA A 207 26.33 24.71 11.71
N CYS A 208 25.59 23.61 11.64
CA CYS A 208 24.13 23.65 11.54
C CYS A 208 23.51 24.26 12.81
N ASN A 209 23.91 23.73 13.98
CA ASN A 209 23.38 24.17 15.27
C ASN A 209 23.74 25.63 15.58
N SER A 210 24.96 26.08 15.23
CA SER A 210 25.39 27.47 15.47
C SER A 210 24.60 28.49 14.65
N GLN A 211 23.97 28.05 13.55
CA GLN A 211 23.10 28.85 12.69
C GLN A 211 21.61 28.64 13.01
N GLY A 212 21.28 27.97 14.12
CA GLY A 212 19.90 27.70 14.53
C GLY A 212 19.15 26.68 13.67
N GLY A 213 19.86 25.92 12.83
CA GLY A 213 19.25 24.86 12.03
C GLY A 213 19.10 23.55 12.81
N ARG A 214 18.20 22.67 12.34
CA ARG A 214 18.03 21.31 12.84
C ARG A 214 18.86 20.35 11.99
N PHE A 215 19.81 19.67 12.62
CA PHE A 215 20.75 18.77 11.95
C PHE A 215 20.25 17.32 11.92
N TRP A 216 20.27 16.69 10.73
CA TRP A 216 19.89 15.29 10.51
C TRP A 216 21.04 14.51 9.85
N ARG A 217 21.39 13.37 10.46
CA ARG A 217 22.21 12.30 9.84
C ARG A 217 21.36 11.31 9.06
N GLU A 218 20.18 11.04 9.59
CA GLU A 218 19.14 10.23 9.00
C GLU A 218 17.88 11.09 9.01
N SER A 219 17.07 11.02 7.96
CA SER A 219 15.73 11.58 8.00
C SER A 219 14.84 10.76 8.95
N PRO A 220 13.69 11.30 9.37
CA PRO A 220 12.60 10.47 9.87
C PRO A 220 12.19 9.38 8.84
N TRP A 221 11.45 8.36 9.29
CA TRP A 221 10.79 7.42 8.39
C TRP A 221 9.79 8.14 7.49
N MET A 222 9.67 7.72 6.25
CA MET A 222 8.84 8.34 5.22
C MET A 222 7.97 7.30 4.53
N LEU A 223 6.68 7.61 4.37
CA LEU A 223 5.78 6.89 3.47
C LEU A 223 5.22 7.86 2.45
N HIS A 224 5.48 7.60 1.18
CA HIS A 224 4.91 8.35 0.05
C HIS A 224 3.67 7.63 -0.45
N VAL A 225 2.63 8.39 -0.80
CA VAL A 225 1.38 7.86 -1.36
C VAL A 225 0.90 8.71 -2.54
N TRP A 226 1.00 8.14 -3.73
CA TRP A 226 0.71 8.80 -5.01
C TRP A 226 -0.78 8.76 -5.35
N LEU A 227 -1.59 9.55 -4.63
CA LEU A 227 -3.06 9.55 -4.73
C LEU A 227 -3.63 10.29 -5.96
N TYR A 228 -2.92 11.28 -6.48
CA TYR A 228 -3.47 12.21 -7.48
C TYR A 228 -2.74 12.12 -8.83
N ARG A 229 -1.47 11.72 -8.81
CA ARG A 229 -0.69 11.36 -10.00
C ARG A 229 -0.28 9.89 -9.89
N PRO A 230 -0.89 8.97 -10.67
CA PRO A 230 -0.50 7.56 -10.63
C PRO A 230 0.99 7.38 -10.89
N SER A 231 1.65 6.58 -10.05
CA SER A 231 3.08 6.25 -10.16
C SER A 231 3.27 4.97 -10.97
N PRO A 232 4.08 4.98 -12.04
CA PRO A 232 4.47 3.75 -12.75
C PRO A 232 5.18 2.72 -11.87
N GLU A 233 5.89 3.19 -10.83
CA GLU A 233 6.62 2.35 -9.88
C GLU A 233 5.73 1.77 -8.77
N GLY A 234 4.49 2.25 -8.63
CA GLY A 234 3.51 1.80 -7.64
C GLY A 234 3.07 2.89 -6.68
N ILE A 235 1.89 2.72 -6.06
CA ILE A 235 1.26 3.78 -5.26
C ILE A 235 2.08 4.21 -4.04
N PHE A 236 2.89 3.31 -3.49
CA PHE A 236 3.76 3.55 -2.34
C PHE A 236 5.22 3.77 -2.70
N SER A 237 5.58 3.85 -3.99
CA SER A 237 6.97 4.01 -4.40
C SER A 237 7.59 5.26 -3.80
N MET A 238 8.88 5.20 -3.45
CA MET A 238 9.63 6.35 -2.95
C MET A 238 9.60 7.54 -3.93
N VAL A 239 9.65 7.23 -5.23
CA VAL A 239 9.61 8.20 -6.33
C VAL A 239 8.52 7.82 -7.32
N ASN A 240 8.04 8.80 -8.07
CA ASN A 240 7.09 8.65 -9.17
C ASN A 240 7.67 9.31 -10.42
N SER A 241 8.17 8.51 -11.35
CA SER A 241 8.84 9.03 -12.57
C SER A 241 7.93 9.86 -13.49
N ALA A 242 6.62 9.87 -13.27
CA ALA A 242 5.67 10.70 -13.99
C ALA A 242 5.52 12.12 -13.42
N VAL A 243 6.23 12.48 -12.34
CA VAL A 243 6.24 13.82 -11.73
C VAL A 243 7.47 14.60 -12.16
N ASP A 244 7.24 15.76 -12.78
CA ASP A 244 8.30 16.68 -13.18
C ASP A 244 8.86 17.46 -11.97
N GLY A 245 10.19 17.56 -11.90
CA GLY A 245 10.92 18.27 -10.85
C GLY A 245 11.36 19.66 -11.26
N PHE A 246 10.45 20.46 -11.80
CA PHE A 246 10.81 21.75 -12.41
C PHE A 246 11.31 22.75 -11.36
N GLN A 247 12.54 23.24 -11.52
CA GLN A 247 13.09 24.34 -10.72
C GLN A 247 13.10 25.66 -11.48
N ARG A 248 13.05 26.78 -10.74
CA ARG A 248 13.07 28.12 -11.34
C ARG A 248 14.33 28.38 -12.18
N THR A 249 15.42 27.67 -11.90
CA THR A 249 16.68 27.71 -12.67
C THR A 249 16.58 27.03 -14.04
N ASP A 250 15.66 26.08 -14.22
CA ASP A 250 15.57 25.28 -15.45
C ASP A 250 14.99 26.06 -16.63
N VAL A 251 14.25 27.14 -16.35
CA VAL A 251 13.69 28.06 -17.36
C VAL A 251 14.77 28.92 -17.99
N PHE A 252 15.78 29.32 -17.21
CA PHE A 252 16.89 30.13 -17.72
C PHE A 252 17.95 29.29 -18.45
N ALA A 253 17.95 27.97 -18.26
CA ALA A 253 18.86 27.06 -18.95
C ALA A 253 18.37 26.61 -20.34
N LYS A 254 17.11 26.89 -20.71
CA LYS A 254 16.51 26.54 -22.01
C LYS A 254 16.04 27.76 -22.81
N GLY A 255 16.66 28.91 -22.56
CA GLY A 255 16.48 30.14 -23.32
C GLY A 255 17.70 30.48 -24.17
N GLU A 256 18.10 29.58 -25.07
CA GLU A 256 18.92 29.85 -26.27
C GLU A 256 18.39 29.03 -27.45
#